data_AF-A0A3S3Q8T9-F1
#
_entry.id   AF-A0A3S3Q8T9-F1
#
_cell.length_a   1.000
_cell.length_b   1.000
_cell.length_c   1.000
_cell.angle_alpha   90.00
_cell.angle_beta   90.00
_cell.angle_gamma   90.00
#
_symmetry.space_group_name_H-M   'P 1'
#
loop_
_entity.id
_entity.type
_entity.pdbx_description
1 polymer ?
#
loop_
_entity_poly.entity_id
_entity_poly.type
_entity_poly.pdbx_seq_one_letter_code
_entity_poly.pdbx_strand_id
1 'polypeptide(L)'
;MVKGRQGERVRSKSNQYPNTSLIQIEGVNTKEEVSWYCGKKMAYIYKAKVKKNGSHYRCIWGKVRRPHGNSGIVRAKFKSNLPPKSMGAKVRVFMYPSNI
;
A
#
# COMPACT_ATOMS: atom_id res chain seq x y z
N MET A 1 -0.07 -9.41 10.58
CA MET A 1 -0.20 -8.20 9.72
C MET A 1 1.13 -7.50 9.71
N VAL A 2 1.65 -7.18 8.53
CA VAL A 2 2.97 -6.54 8.36
C VAL A 2 2.76 -5.05 8.12
N LYS A 3 3.70 -4.24 8.61
CA LYS A 3 3.71 -2.80 8.37
C LYS A 3 4.29 -2.53 6.98
N GLY A 4 3.68 -1.62 6.26
CA GLY A 4 4.22 -1.04 5.04
C GLY A 4 4.29 0.47 5.17
N ARG A 5 5.12 1.09 4.34
CA ARG A 5 5.20 2.54 4.19
C ARG A 5 4.86 2.89 2.76
N GLN A 6 3.92 3.82 2.60
CA GLN A 6 3.65 4.36 1.28
C GLN A 6 4.83 5.22 0.83
N GLY A 7 5.43 4.86 -0.29
CA GLY A 7 6.43 5.66 -0.97
C GLY A 7 5.76 6.63 -1.94
N GLU A 8 6.43 6.85 -3.06
CA GLU A 8 5.89 7.66 -4.13
C GLU A 8 4.82 6.90 -4.95
N ARG A 9 4.14 7.62 -5.83
CA ARG A 9 3.33 7.00 -6.88
C ARG A 9 4.25 6.52 -8.00
N VAL A 10 3.77 5.60 -8.84
CA VAL A 10 4.51 5.26 -10.06
C VAL A 10 4.72 6.54 -10.87
N ARG A 11 5.95 6.80 -11.30
CA ARG A 11 6.31 8.06 -11.95
C ARG A 11 7.37 7.84 -13.02
N SER A 12 7.42 8.78 -13.96
CA SER A 12 8.59 9.10 -14.77
C SER A 12 9.36 10.26 -14.11
N LYS A 13 10.43 10.74 -14.75
CA LYS A 13 11.17 11.93 -14.29
C LYS A 13 10.23 13.13 -14.10
N SER A 14 9.33 13.35 -15.07
CA SER A 14 8.45 14.53 -15.13
C SER A 14 7.00 14.27 -14.70
N ASN A 15 6.50 13.02 -14.88
CA ASN A 15 5.07 12.71 -14.72
C ASN A 15 4.81 11.73 -13.58
N GLN A 16 3.71 11.91 -12.83
CA GLN A 16 3.25 10.95 -11.82
C GLN A 16 1.93 10.29 -12.23
N TYR A 17 1.82 8.99 -11.96
CA TYR A 17 0.65 8.16 -12.26
C TYR A 17 -0.04 7.75 -10.95
N PRO A 18 -1.11 8.44 -10.53
CA PRO A 18 -1.74 8.26 -9.22
C PRO A 18 -2.54 6.96 -9.09
N ASN A 19 -2.77 6.24 -10.18
CA ASN A 19 -3.49 4.96 -10.20
C ASN A 19 -2.76 3.82 -9.48
N THR A 20 -1.43 3.94 -9.33
CA THR A 20 -0.59 2.90 -8.76
C THR A 20 0.32 3.50 -7.70
N SER A 21 0.23 2.98 -6.49
CA SER A 21 1.06 3.41 -5.36
C SER A 21 2.24 2.47 -5.18
N LEU A 22 3.42 3.02 -4.89
CA LEU A 22 4.58 2.23 -4.46
C LEU A 22 4.55 2.10 -2.95
N ILE A 23 4.74 0.89 -2.43
CA ILE A 23 4.76 0.62 -1.00
C ILE A 23 6.00 -0.20 -0.68
N GLN A 24 6.75 0.24 0.31
CA GLN A 24 7.81 -0.57 0.92
C GLN A 24 7.19 -1.40 2.03
N ILE A 25 7.41 -2.72 2.01
CA ILE A 25 7.02 -3.60 3.12
C ILE A 25 8.19 -3.64 4.10
N GLU A 26 7.92 -3.48 5.40
CA GLU A 26 8.96 -3.55 6.42
C GLU A 26 9.50 -4.99 6.50
N GLY A 27 10.83 -5.14 6.50
CA GLY A 27 11.50 -6.44 6.56
C GLY A 27 11.57 -7.21 5.24
N VAL A 28 11.18 -6.59 4.13
CA VAL A 28 11.28 -7.20 2.79
C VAL A 28 12.28 -6.41 1.96
N ASN A 29 13.38 -7.05 1.57
CA ASN A 29 14.48 -6.39 0.88
C ASN A 29 14.71 -6.93 -0.53
N THR A 30 14.25 -8.16 -0.82
CA THR A 30 14.47 -8.82 -2.12
C THR A 30 13.17 -8.93 -2.92
N LYS A 31 13.31 -9.09 -4.23
CA LYS A 31 12.17 -9.32 -5.14
C LYS A 31 11.49 -10.67 -4.89
N GLU A 32 12.24 -11.67 -4.47
CA GLU A 32 11.76 -13.03 -4.20
C GLU A 32 10.81 -13.03 -3.01
N GLU A 33 11.19 -12.39 -1.90
CA GLU A 33 10.36 -12.22 -0.70
C GLU A 33 9.05 -11.48 -1.00
N VAL A 34 9.09 -10.49 -1.91
CA VAL A 34 7.90 -9.74 -2.33
C VAL A 34 6.86 -10.63 -3.00
N SER A 35 7.29 -11.69 -3.70
CA SER A 35 6.38 -12.57 -4.45
C SER A 35 5.28 -13.14 -3.54
N TRP A 36 5.65 -13.51 -2.30
CA TRP A 36 4.71 -14.02 -1.29
C TRP A 36 3.58 -13.03 -0.94
N TYR A 37 3.88 -11.73 -0.98
CA TYR A 37 2.92 -10.68 -0.69
C TYR A 37 1.98 -10.36 -1.85
N CYS A 38 2.20 -10.91 -3.05
CA CYS A 38 1.33 -10.66 -4.19
C CYS A 38 -0.11 -11.13 -3.90
N GLY A 39 -1.10 -10.30 -4.24
CA GLY A 39 -2.52 -10.58 -3.99
C GLY A 39 -2.98 -10.31 -2.55
N LYS A 40 -2.07 -10.13 -1.58
CA LYS A 40 -2.42 -9.81 -0.20
C LYS A 40 -3.16 -8.47 -0.09
N LYS A 41 -4.17 -8.41 0.79
CA LYS A 41 -4.97 -7.20 1.02
C LYS A 41 -4.18 -6.17 1.83
N MET A 42 -4.46 -4.89 1.56
CA MET A 42 -3.82 -3.76 2.23
C MET A 42 -4.88 -2.74 2.64
N ALA A 43 -4.62 -2.00 3.72
CA ALA A 43 -5.46 -0.88 4.13
C ALA A 43 -4.62 0.33 4.53
N TYR A 44 -4.96 1.49 3.99
CA TYR A 44 -4.55 2.78 4.52
C TYR A 44 -5.62 3.28 5.48
N ILE A 45 -5.28 3.46 6.74
CA ILE A 45 -6.20 3.92 7.78
C ILE A 45 -5.86 5.35 8.16
N TYR A 46 -6.87 6.22 8.18
CA TYR A 46 -6.72 7.61 8.53
C TYR A 46 -7.85 8.08 9.45
N LYS A 47 -7.61 9.17 10.19
CA LYS A 47 -8.59 9.80 11.07
C LYS A 47 -9.19 11.02 10.38
N ALA A 48 -10.50 11.19 10.50
CA ALA A 48 -11.25 12.35 9.99
C ALA A 48 -12.01 13.04 11.13
N LYS A 49 -12.27 14.35 10.97
CA LYS A 49 -13.00 15.16 11.98
C LYS A 49 -14.44 14.67 12.15
N VAL A 50 -15.14 14.39 11.04
CA VAL A 50 -16.54 13.97 11.04
C VAL A 50 -16.67 12.47 11.30
N LYS A 51 -17.49 12.11 12.29
CA LYS A 51 -17.85 10.73 12.63
C LYS A 51 -18.68 10.12 11.51
N LYS A 52 -18.28 8.93 11.03
CA LYS A 52 -19.03 8.15 10.04
C LYS A 52 -19.12 6.71 10.54
N ASN A 53 -20.31 6.12 10.51
CA ASN A 53 -20.56 4.75 10.96
C ASN A 53 -20.00 4.48 12.36
N GLY A 54 -20.28 5.37 13.31
CA GLY A 54 -19.84 5.20 14.70
C GLY A 54 -18.37 5.51 15.00
N SER A 55 -17.53 5.81 14.00
CA SER A 55 -16.09 6.06 14.23
C SER A 55 -15.54 7.27 13.47
N HIS A 56 -14.41 7.81 13.95
CA HIS A 56 -13.63 8.83 13.24
C HIS A 56 -12.60 8.22 12.27
N TYR A 57 -12.46 6.89 12.29
CA TYR A 57 -11.49 6.19 11.46
C TYR A 57 -12.11 5.80 10.13
N ARG A 58 -11.33 5.96 9.07
CA ARG A 58 -11.71 5.59 7.71
C ARG A 58 -10.59 4.78 7.11
N CYS A 59 -10.95 3.87 6.23
CA CYS A 59 -10.00 2.99 5.55
C CYS A 59 -10.14 3.11 4.03
N ILE A 60 -9.01 3.10 3.34
CA ILE A 60 -8.94 2.88 1.91
C ILE A 60 -8.32 1.50 1.71
N TRP A 61 -9.13 0.59 1.18
CA TRP A 61 -8.71 -0.78 0.89
C TRP A 61 -7.97 -0.86 -0.44
N GLY A 62 -6.99 -1.76 -0.50
CA GLY A 62 -6.25 -2.09 -1.69
C GLY A 62 -5.69 -3.50 -1.64
N LYS A 63 -4.88 -3.82 -2.64
CA LYS A 63 -4.14 -5.08 -2.71
C LYS A 63 -2.76 -4.88 -3.34
N VAL A 64 -1.84 -5.76 -2.97
CA VAL A 64 -0.54 -5.88 -3.63
C VAL A 64 -0.76 -6.46 -5.03
N ARG A 65 -0.16 -5.85 -6.06
CA ARG A 65 -0.29 -6.30 -7.45
C ARG A 65 0.94 -7.05 -7.93
N ARG A 66 2.13 -6.44 -7.86
CA ARG A 66 3.39 -7.01 -8.37
C ARG A 66 4.60 -6.32 -7.74
N PRO A 67 5.78 -6.97 -7.71
CA PRO A 67 7.03 -6.33 -7.30
C PRO A 67 7.41 -5.14 -8.20
N HIS A 68 8.22 -4.23 -7.65
CA HIS A 68 8.79 -3.10 -8.35
C HIS A 68 10.27 -2.91 -7.96
N GLY A 69 11.16 -2.98 -8.96
CA GLY A 69 12.59 -2.94 -8.71
C GLY A 69 13.08 -4.17 -7.95
N ASN A 70 14.25 -4.04 -7.34
CA ASN A 70 14.94 -5.14 -6.65
C ASN A 70 14.91 -4.98 -5.11
N SER A 71 14.57 -3.81 -4.57
CA SER A 71 14.69 -3.43 -3.15
C SER A 71 13.46 -3.77 -2.28
N GLY A 72 12.66 -4.76 -2.67
CA GLY A 72 11.48 -5.14 -1.87
C GLY A 72 10.26 -4.20 -1.98
N ILE A 73 10.25 -3.25 -2.92
CA ILE A 73 9.10 -2.36 -3.16
C ILE A 73 8.00 -3.11 -3.93
N VAL A 74 6.74 -2.86 -3.58
CA VAL A 74 5.56 -3.37 -4.31
C VAL A 74 4.77 -2.26 -4.99
N ARG A 75 4.18 -2.59 -6.14
CA ARG A 75 3.05 -1.84 -6.71
C ARG A 75 1.76 -2.31 -6.08
N ALA A 76 1.00 -1.38 -5.54
CA ALA A 76 -0.32 -1.62 -4.97
C ALA A 76 -1.40 -0.83 -5.72
N LYS A 77 -2.59 -1.44 -5.80
CA LYS A 77 -3.80 -0.80 -6.34
C LYS A 77 -4.85 -0.71 -5.24
N PHE A 78 -5.32 0.49 -5.00
CA PHE A 78 -6.38 0.79 -4.03
C PHE A 78 -7.72 0.97 -4.74
N LYS A 79 -8.83 0.79 -4.00
CA LYS A 79 -10.19 0.99 -4.52
C LYS A 79 -10.40 2.45 -4.94
N SER A 80 -9.91 3.38 -4.12
CA SER A 80 -9.74 4.79 -4.47
C SER A 80 -8.26 5.15 -4.40
N ASN A 81 -7.81 6.04 -5.28
CA ASN A 81 -6.42 6.48 -5.29
C ASN A 81 -6.07 7.09 -3.93
N LEU A 82 -4.89 6.76 -3.41
CA LEU A 82 -4.44 7.29 -2.13
C LEU A 82 -4.19 8.80 -2.24
N PRO A 83 -4.56 9.60 -1.24
CA PRO A 83 -4.34 11.05 -1.25
C PRO A 83 -2.83 11.36 -1.24
N PRO A 84 -2.36 12.48 -1.81
CA PRO A 84 -0.93 12.83 -1.77
C PRO A 84 -0.36 12.92 -0.35
N LYS A 85 -1.19 13.36 0.61
CA LYS A 85 -0.85 13.44 2.03
C LYS A 85 -0.45 12.11 2.66
N SER A 86 -0.79 10.97 2.04
CA SER A 86 -0.42 9.66 2.57
C SER A 86 0.98 9.19 2.15
N MET A 87 1.72 9.97 1.34
CA MET A 87 3.14 9.69 1.10
C MET A 87 3.92 9.71 2.43
N GLY A 88 4.74 8.69 2.66
CA GLY A 88 5.44 8.46 3.93
C GLY A 88 4.57 7.86 5.05
N ALA A 89 3.25 7.78 4.87
CA ALA A 89 2.36 7.24 5.88
C ALA A 89 2.42 5.71 5.95
N LYS A 90 2.03 5.18 7.12
CA LYS A 90 1.96 3.74 7.36
C LYS A 90 0.74 3.14 6.66
N VAL A 91 0.96 2.05 5.94
CA VAL A 91 -0.06 1.20 5.33
C VAL A 91 0.00 -0.17 6.01
N ARG A 92 -1.15 -0.79 6.23
CA ARG A 92 -1.24 -2.13 6.82
C ARG A 92 -1.33 -3.18 5.72
N VAL A 93 -0.43 -4.15 5.72
CA VAL A 93 -0.42 -5.29 4.80
C VAL A 93 -0.89 -6.52 5.55
N PHE A 94 -1.98 -7.10 5.11
CA PHE A 94 -2.57 -8.27 5.76
C PHE A 94 -1.99 -9.56 5.19
N MET A 95 -2.08 -10.65 5.96
CA MET A 95 -1.59 -11.97 5.53
C MET A 95 -2.62 -12.76 4.70
N TYR A 96 -3.81 -12.19 4.47
CA TYR A 96 -4.86 -12.78 3.66
C TYR A 96 -5.02 -12.08 2.30
N PRO A 97 -5.52 -12.77 1.27
CA PRO A 97 -5.78 -14.22 1.23
C PRO A 97 -4.48 -15.04 1.36
N SER A 98 -4.52 -16.05 2.23
CA SER A 98 -3.38 -16.95 2.43
C SER A 98 -3.39 -18.02 1.36
N ASN A 99 -2.21 -18.35 0.85
CA ASN A 99 -1.97 -19.49 -0.03
C ASN A 99 -0.71 -20.24 0.45
N ILE A 100 -0.44 -20.11 1.76
CA ILE A 100 0.46 -21.00 2.50
C ILE A 100 -0.35 -22.26 2.79
#